data_AF-A0A0Q9KCA3-F1
#
_entry.id   AF-A0A0Q9KCA3-F1
#
_cell.length_a   1.000
_cell.length_b   1.000
_cell.length_c   1.000
_cell.angle_alpha   90.00
_cell.angle_beta   90.00
_cell.angle_gamma   90.00
#
_symmetry.space_group_name_H-M   'P 1'
#
loop_
_entity.id
_entity.type
_entity.pdbx_description
1 polymer ?
#
loop_
_entity_poly.entity_id
_entity_poly.type
_entity_poly.pdbx_seq_one_letter_code
_entity_poly.pdbx_strand_id
1 'polypeptide(L)'
;MTDCFNQKLAVVLIDLDRFKHVNDTLGHPIGDALLKQIAVRLMSILSDGKAAYRIGGDEFSVIITNVQQQSEVMDFADHIIKLIKEQFIIEGFELNITASIGISQSPEDGSTVESLMKNADAALYFAKSKGRDQSQFYSSSLNVQSFKFFSLSNDLRKALEKDELFLHYMPRVQAQTMEIVGVEALLRWNHPDWGQVSPAEFIPIAEETGLIVPIGEWVLREACMQSRRWHSMGLPPITVSVNFSVQQLLQRNILQTIDRIVGETGLPPERLEIEITESSFISNEKVVTELLLELKKRKIKVSLDDFGTGYSSLYLLKRLALDTIKIDRSFVEEMMTESSNRSIVECIIRLAGELKMQVVAEGVENKEQFDYLREQRCDEIQGYYFSRPVEPESIVQLLSKRPFMEPASLRRSKEPAVNRRQNFRIDLTHCLLAEMTITMFKGRSIRLGSTEVFVRNIGPGGLRFMVGVKLPVNSDILLKFKTRMDNQMYVLYGFIVWYNELDNDIHEYGVQFQWSEQENDELVNALHILDTRQRDGIPPQTQIYVGDPMLRIKELKKIN
;
A
#
# COMPACT_ATOMS: atom_id res chain seq x y z
N MET A 1 22.50 -15.16 42.33
CA MET A 1 22.16 -15.41 40.92
C MET A 1 21.69 -14.10 40.30
N THR A 2 22.58 -13.10 40.23
CA THR A 2 22.18 -11.73 39.86
C THR A 2 23.19 -11.05 38.94
N ASP A 3 24.07 -11.83 38.29
CA ASP A 3 25.14 -11.31 37.41
C ASP A 3 24.93 -11.62 35.91
N CYS A 4 23.81 -12.28 35.51
CA CYS A 4 23.54 -12.61 34.10
C CYS A 4 22.85 -11.50 33.29
N PHE A 5 22.47 -10.37 33.88
CA PHE A 5 21.60 -9.38 33.21
C PHE A 5 22.31 -8.28 32.43
N ASN A 6 23.62 -8.37 32.21
CA ASN A 6 24.38 -7.34 31.48
C ASN A 6 25.00 -7.82 30.15
N GLN A 7 24.61 -9.01 29.67
CA GLN A 7 25.09 -9.55 28.40
C GLN A 7 24.08 -9.25 27.29
N LYS A 8 24.55 -8.61 26.21
CA LYS A 8 23.71 -8.36 25.03
C LYS A 8 23.48 -9.66 24.28
N LEU A 9 22.27 -9.82 23.76
CA LEU A 9 21.83 -11.00 23.02
C LEU A 9 21.13 -10.55 21.75
N ALA A 10 21.30 -11.27 20.64
CA ALA A 10 20.54 -11.03 19.43
C ALA A 10 19.66 -12.25 19.08
N VAL A 11 18.45 -11.97 18.61
CA VAL A 11 17.54 -12.92 17.98
C VAL A 11 17.55 -12.63 16.49
N VAL A 12 17.96 -13.62 15.70
CA VAL A 12 17.95 -13.58 14.24
C VAL A 12 16.82 -14.50 13.79
N LEU A 13 15.81 -13.97 13.12
CA LEU A 13 14.73 -14.71 12.46
C LEU A 13 15.02 -14.81 10.97
N ILE A 14 14.85 -15.99 10.40
CA ILE A 14 15.19 -16.32 9.02
C ILE A 14 13.97 -16.96 8.39
N ASP A 15 13.55 -16.47 7.25
CA ASP A 15 12.46 -17.02 6.45
C ASP A 15 12.92 -17.25 5.02
N LEU A 16 12.58 -18.42 4.47
CA LEU A 16 13.01 -18.80 3.14
C LEU A 16 12.06 -18.22 2.09
N ASP A 17 12.59 -17.35 1.24
CA ASP A 17 11.78 -16.64 0.27
C ASP A 17 11.16 -17.60 -0.74
N ARG A 18 9.83 -17.53 -0.86
CA ARG A 18 9.06 -18.32 -1.83
C ARG A 18 9.25 -19.84 -1.67
N PHE A 19 9.59 -20.35 -0.49
CA PHE A 19 9.74 -21.80 -0.25
C PHE A 19 8.49 -22.60 -0.63
N LYS A 20 7.30 -22.01 -0.45
CA LYS A 20 6.04 -22.59 -0.92
C LYS A 20 6.06 -22.93 -2.41
N HIS A 21 6.67 -22.10 -3.26
CA HIS A 21 6.80 -22.38 -4.68
C HIS A 21 7.62 -23.66 -4.95
N VAL A 22 8.64 -23.93 -4.13
CA VAL A 22 9.41 -25.18 -4.21
C VAL A 22 8.51 -26.38 -3.88
N ASN A 23 7.73 -26.31 -2.80
CA ASN A 23 6.79 -27.37 -2.45
C ASN A 23 5.72 -27.59 -3.52
N ASP A 24 5.14 -26.51 -4.05
CA ASP A 24 4.07 -26.57 -5.03
C ASP A 24 4.57 -27.09 -6.38
N THR A 25 5.84 -26.84 -6.73
CA THR A 25 6.43 -27.24 -8.02
C THR A 25 7.07 -28.63 -7.97
N LEU A 26 7.82 -28.95 -6.91
CA LEU A 26 8.67 -30.14 -6.82
C LEU A 26 8.21 -31.14 -5.75
N GLY A 27 7.16 -30.79 -5.00
CA GLY A 27 6.56 -31.63 -3.97
C GLY A 27 7.24 -31.49 -2.60
N HIS A 28 6.47 -31.82 -1.57
CA HIS A 28 6.93 -31.79 -0.17
C HIS A 28 8.22 -32.59 0.12
N PRO A 29 8.49 -33.76 -0.50
CA PRO A 29 9.74 -34.49 -0.24
C PRO A 29 11.01 -33.68 -0.59
N ILE A 30 10.98 -32.93 -1.69
CA ILE A 30 12.09 -32.06 -2.10
C ILE A 30 12.21 -30.86 -1.16
N GLY A 31 11.08 -30.27 -0.77
CA GLY A 31 11.06 -29.20 0.24
C GLY A 31 11.63 -29.64 1.58
N ASP A 32 11.25 -30.83 2.08
CA ASP A 32 11.77 -31.41 3.32
C ASP A 32 13.28 -31.68 3.24
N ALA A 33 13.77 -32.16 2.10
CA ALA A 33 15.19 -32.34 1.86
C ALA A 33 15.94 -31.00 1.83
N LEU A 34 15.34 -29.96 1.24
CA LEU A 34 15.89 -28.60 1.22
C LEU A 34 16.02 -28.04 2.64
N LEU A 35 14.97 -28.15 3.45
CA LEU A 35 15.00 -27.73 4.86
C LEU A 35 16.11 -28.42 5.66
N LYS A 36 16.33 -29.73 5.41
CA LYS A 36 17.43 -30.47 6.04
C LYS A 36 18.80 -29.95 5.61
N GLN A 37 19.02 -29.69 4.32
CA GLN A 37 20.29 -29.14 3.85
C GLN A 37 20.55 -27.73 4.38
N ILE A 38 19.52 -26.89 4.45
CA ILE A 38 19.61 -25.55 5.06
C ILE A 38 19.98 -25.66 6.54
N ALA A 39 19.36 -26.57 7.29
CA ALA A 39 19.72 -26.81 8.68
C ALA A 39 21.19 -27.23 8.82
N VAL A 40 21.69 -28.12 7.95
CA VAL A 40 23.10 -28.54 7.93
C VAL A 40 24.04 -27.37 7.65
N ARG A 41 23.72 -26.53 6.65
CA ARG A 41 24.49 -25.33 6.33
C ARG A 41 24.50 -24.35 7.52
N LEU A 42 23.34 -24.05 8.09
CA LEU A 42 23.26 -23.18 9.28
C LEU A 42 24.10 -23.71 10.44
N MET A 43 24.06 -25.01 10.72
CA MET A 43 24.89 -25.62 11.78
C MET A 43 26.39 -25.50 11.51
N SER A 44 26.82 -25.51 10.25
CA SER A 44 28.25 -25.43 9.88
C SER A 44 28.92 -24.11 10.22
N ILE A 45 28.13 -23.04 10.42
CA ILE A 45 28.61 -21.69 10.72
C ILE A 45 28.35 -21.28 12.18
N LEU A 46 27.79 -22.17 13.00
CA LEU A 46 27.59 -21.90 14.42
C LEU A 46 28.91 -22.02 15.18
N SER A 47 29.23 -20.98 15.94
CA SER A 47 30.36 -20.93 16.87
C SER A 47 29.86 -20.89 18.31
N ASP A 48 30.78 -20.97 19.29
CA ASP A 48 30.45 -20.80 20.71
C ASP A 48 29.61 -19.53 20.94
N GLY A 49 28.53 -19.68 21.70
CA GLY A 49 27.58 -18.61 21.98
C GLY A 49 26.45 -18.43 20.95
N LYS A 50 26.39 -19.25 19.88
CA LYS A 50 25.31 -19.24 18.89
C LYS A 50 24.52 -20.55 18.89
N ALA A 51 23.19 -20.46 18.80
CA ALA A 51 22.32 -21.64 18.73
C ALA A 51 21.21 -21.43 17.69
N ALA A 52 21.03 -22.40 16.79
CA ALA A 52 19.98 -22.38 15.78
C ALA A 52 18.78 -23.24 16.18
N TYR A 53 17.59 -22.79 15.80
CA TYR A 53 16.29 -23.43 16.05
C TYR A 53 15.46 -23.37 14.78
N ARG A 54 14.59 -24.36 14.58
CA ARG A 54 13.50 -24.27 13.59
C ARG A 54 12.22 -23.96 14.35
N ILE A 55 11.56 -22.85 14.01
CA ILE A 55 10.34 -22.39 14.71
C ILE A 55 9.13 -23.17 14.19
N GLY A 56 9.05 -23.34 12.88
CA GLY A 56 7.95 -24.02 12.20
C GLY A 56 7.99 -23.70 10.71
N GLY A 57 7.35 -24.52 9.88
CA GLY A 57 7.34 -24.29 8.43
C GLY A 57 8.76 -24.14 7.84
N ASP A 58 8.97 -23.04 7.15
CA ASP A 58 10.22 -22.57 6.54
C ASP A 58 10.97 -21.53 7.37
N GLU A 59 10.57 -21.32 8.62
CA GLU A 59 11.18 -20.35 9.53
C GLU A 59 12.25 -20.98 10.44
N PHE A 60 13.41 -20.33 10.48
CA PHE A 60 14.51 -20.64 11.37
C PHE A 60 14.82 -19.44 12.28
N SER A 61 15.47 -19.71 13.41
CA SER A 61 15.99 -18.67 14.28
C SER A 61 17.40 -19.01 14.73
N VAL A 62 18.24 -17.99 14.89
CA VAL A 62 19.53 -18.10 15.55
C VAL A 62 19.58 -17.14 16.73
N ILE A 63 19.94 -17.65 17.90
CA ILE A 63 20.19 -16.86 19.09
C ILE A 63 21.70 -16.68 19.22
N ILE A 64 22.14 -15.43 19.35
CA ILE A 64 23.55 -15.06 19.55
C ILE A 64 23.68 -14.45 20.94
N THR A 65 24.47 -15.07 21.80
CA THR A 65 24.77 -14.59 23.16
C THR A 65 26.10 -13.84 23.18
N ASN A 66 26.31 -12.99 24.19
CA ASN A 66 27.55 -12.23 24.40
C ASN A 66 27.92 -11.24 23.28
N VAL A 67 26.93 -10.67 22.61
CA VAL A 67 27.13 -9.71 21.50
C VAL A 67 27.92 -8.50 21.99
N GLN A 68 29.07 -8.23 21.38
CA GLN A 68 29.89 -7.05 21.72
C GLN A 68 29.52 -5.84 20.85
N GLN A 69 29.28 -6.07 19.55
CA GLN A 69 28.98 -5.04 18.58
C GLN A 69 27.85 -5.47 17.64
N GLN A 70 27.03 -4.51 17.23
CA GLN A 70 25.91 -4.77 16.31
C GLN A 70 26.40 -5.23 14.93
N SER A 71 27.57 -4.75 14.48
CA SER A 71 28.22 -5.17 13.23
C SER A 71 28.48 -6.67 13.17
N GLU A 72 28.85 -7.30 14.29
CA GLU A 72 29.09 -8.76 14.36
C GLU A 72 27.84 -9.56 13.99
N VAL A 73 26.69 -9.11 14.48
CA VAL A 73 25.40 -9.76 14.21
C VAL A 73 24.97 -9.51 12.76
N MET A 74 25.23 -8.31 12.22
CA MET A 74 24.98 -8.00 10.81
C MET A 74 25.82 -8.87 9.89
N ASP A 75 27.13 -8.93 10.14
CA ASP A 75 28.07 -9.73 9.33
C ASP A 75 27.69 -11.20 9.35
N PHE A 76 27.20 -11.70 10.49
CA PHE A 76 26.70 -13.06 10.61
C PHE A 76 25.39 -13.29 9.83
N ALA A 77 24.44 -12.35 9.89
CA ALA A 77 23.21 -12.42 9.10
C ALA A 77 23.49 -12.39 7.59
N ASP A 78 24.39 -11.52 7.14
CA ASP A 78 24.81 -11.45 5.73
C ASP A 78 25.57 -12.71 5.30
N HIS A 79 26.31 -13.32 6.22
CA HIS A 79 26.92 -14.63 5.98
C HIS A 79 25.87 -15.73 5.81
N ILE A 80 24.80 -15.74 6.62
CA ILE A 80 23.67 -16.68 6.45
C ILE A 80 23.03 -16.51 5.07
N ILE A 81 22.78 -15.28 4.63
CA ILE A 81 22.17 -15.00 3.31
C ILE A 81 23.04 -15.58 2.20
N LYS A 82 24.35 -15.30 2.22
CA LYS A 82 25.29 -15.84 1.23
C LYS A 82 25.30 -17.37 1.21
N LEU A 83 25.28 -17.99 2.39
CA LEU A 83 25.28 -19.44 2.55
C LEU A 83 23.98 -20.11 2.02
N ILE A 84 22.83 -19.47 2.23
CA ILE A 84 21.55 -19.95 1.70
C ILE A 84 21.48 -19.73 0.19
N LYS A 85 22.09 -18.67 -0.32
CA LYS A 85 22.08 -18.35 -1.76
C LYS A 85 22.92 -19.31 -2.60
N GLU A 86 23.82 -20.07 -1.99
CA GLU A 86 24.55 -21.14 -2.69
C GLU A 86 23.59 -22.21 -3.21
N GLN A 87 23.82 -22.70 -4.42
CA GLN A 87 22.97 -23.69 -5.08
C GLN A 87 22.82 -24.97 -4.25
N PHE A 88 21.60 -25.49 -4.14
CA PHE A 88 21.32 -26.80 -3.54
C PHE A 88 21.12 -27.84 -4.63
N ILE A 89 21.73 -29.01 -4.46
CA ILE A 89 21.51 -30.16 -5.35
C ILE A 89 20.73 -31.22 -4.55
N ILE A 90 19.49 -31.45 -4.96
CA ILE A 90 18.55 -32.36 -4.28
C ILE A 90 17.92 -33.26 -5.32
N GLU A 91 18.21 -34.56 -5.23
CA GLU A 91 17.67 -35.58 -6.17
C GLU A 91 17.89 -35.22 -7.66
N GLY A 92 18.98 -34.49 -7.96
CA GLY A 92 19.32 -34.04 -9.31
C GLY A 92 18.71 -32.70 -9.72
N PHE A 93 17.88 -32.08 -8.88
CA PHE A 93 17.40 -30.71 -9.09
C PHE A 93 18.39 -29.69 -8.52
N GLU A 94 18.65 -28.66 -9.32
CA GLU A 94 19.42 -27.49 -8.94
C GLU A 94 18.46 -26.39 -8.43
N LEU A 95 18.51 -26.11 -7.13
CA LEU A 95 17.63 -25.14 -6.47
C LEU A 95 18.41 -23.92 -6.02
N ASN A 96 17.93 -22.74 -6.41
CA ASN A 96 18.40 -21.46 -5.92
C ASN A 96 17.27 -20.82 -5.10
N ILE A 97 17.50 -20.66 -3.81
CA ILE A 97 16.55 -20.04 -2.88
C ILE A 97 17.26 -18.91 -2.14
N THR A 98 16.51 -17.87 -1.78
CA THR A 98 17.00 -16.75 -0.99
C THR A 98 16.33 -16.77 0.39
N ALA A 99 16.85 -15.98 1.31
CA ALA A 99 16.23 -15.81 2.62
C ALA A 99 16.13 -14.34 2.98
N SER A 100 15.03 -14.00 3.64
CA SER A 100 14.88 -12.72 4.33
C SER A 100 15.22 -12.92 5.81
N ILE A 101 15.90 -11.94 6.42
CA ILE A 101 16.34 -12.02 7.82
C ILE A 101 15.91 -10.78 8.61
N GLY A 102 15.32 -11.00 9.77
CA GLY A 102 15.02 -9.96 10.75
C GLY A 102 15.81 -10.16 12.04
N ILE A 103 16.37 -9.09 12.59
CA ILE A 103 17.28 -9.16 13.74
C ILE A 103 16.73 -8.29 14.87
N SER A 104 16.71 -8.73 16.12
CA SER A 104 16.48 -7.86 17.28
C SER A 104 17.51 -8.11 18.37
N GLN A 105 17.83 -7.09 19.15
CA GLN A 105 18.88 -7.15 20.16
C GLN A 105 18.39 -6.73 21.55
N SER A 106 18.71 -7.52 22.57
CA SER A 106 18.52 -7.18 23.96
C SER A 106 19.72 -6.40 24.53
N PRO A 107 19.50 -5.37 25.34
CA PRO A 107 18.19 -4.87 25.80
C PRO A 107 17.58 -3.78 24.91
N GLU A 108 18.27 -3.34 23.85
CA GLU A 108 17.87 -2.17 23.05
C GLU A 108 16.48 -2.30 22.40
N ASP A 109 16.19 -3.48 21.86
CA ASP A 109 14.98 -3.82 21.12
C ASP A 109 13.99 -4.62 21.98
N GLY A 110 14.28 -4.85 23.26
CA GLY A 110 13.39 -5.58 24.15
C GLY A 110 14.13 -6.31 25.26
N SER A 111 13.48 -6.43 26.41
CA SER A 111 14.02 -7.13 27.59
C SER A 111 13.29 -8.45 27.90
N THR A 112 12.32 -8.83 27.06
CA THR A 112 11.55 -10.09 27.17
C THR A 112 11.62 -10.88 25.88
N VAL A 113 11.45 -12.20 25.97
CA VAL A 113 11.41 -13.10 24.80
C VAL A 113 10.32 -12.65 23.83
N GLU A 114 9.12 -12.37 24.32
CA GLU A 114 7.99 -11.91 23.50
C GLU A 114 8.32 -10.61 22.75
N SER A 115 8.93 -9.62 23.42
CA SER A 115 9.32 -8.37 22.76
C SER A 115 10.40 -8.56 21.69
N LEU A 116 11.41 -9.39 21.95
CA LEU A 116 12.51 -9.62 21.00
C LEU A 116 12.03 -10.40 19.78
N MET A 117 11.22 -11.44 19.99
CA MET A 117 10.65 -12.23 18.89
C MET A 117 9.75 -11.36 18.01
N LYS A 118 8.83 -10.59 18.61
CA LYS A 118 7.95 -9.67 17.88
C LYS A 118 8.74 -8.64 17.05
N ASN A 119 9.83 -8.13 17.61
CA ASN A 119 10.62 -7.10 16.99
C ASN A 119 11.52 -7.66 15.87
N ALA A 120 12.10 -8.85 16.06
CA ALA A 120 12.79 -9.54 14.98
C ALA A 120 11.83 -9.87 13.82
N ASP A 121 10.59 -10.23 14.11
CA ASP A 121 9.57 -10.55 13.10
C ASP A 121 9.18 -9.30 12.29
N ALA A 122 9.01 -8.15 12.95
CA ALA A 122 8.81 -6.88 12.27
C ALA A 122 9.98 -6.50 11.35
N ALA A 123 11.21 -6.76 11.77
CA ALA A 123 12.40 -6.52 10.95
C ALA A 123 12.49 -7.50 9.76
N LEU A 124 12.11 -8.75 9.96
CA LEU A 124 12.06 -9.77 8.92
C LEU A 124 11.06 -9.38 7.83
N TYR A 125 9.88 -8.93 8.25
CA TYR A 125 8.88 -8.43 7.32
C TYR A 125 9.40 -7.22 6.53
N PHE A 126 10.08 -6.28 7.19
CA PHE A 126 10.68 -5.13 6.52
C PHE A 126 11.74 -5.54 5.48
N ALA A 127 12.53 -6.57 5.76
CA ALA A 127 13.42 -7.16 4.77
C ALA A 127 12.66 -7.70 3.54
N LYS A 128 11.49 -8.31 3.75
CA LYS A 128 10.62 -8.78 2.65
C LYS A 128 10.05 -7.63 1.83
N SER A 129 9.56 -6.55 2.46
CA SER A 129 9.00 -5.40 1.75
C SER A 129 10.05 -4.63 0.94
N LYS A 130 11.31 -4.64 1.38
CA LYS A 130 12.44 -4.00 0.66
C LYS A 130 13.01 -4.83 -0.51
N GLY A 131 12.32 -5.90 -0.91
CA GLY A 131 12.71 -6.71 -2.07
C GLY A 131 13.27 -8.09 -1.74
N ARG A 132 13.19 -8.56 -0.47
CA ARG A 132 13.68 -9.87 0.00
C ARG A 132 15.20 -10.03 -0.15
N ASP A 133 15.74 -11.23 0.06
CA ASP A 133 17.19 -11.56 -0.07
C ASP A 133 18.12 -10.60 0.69
N GLN A 134 17.71 -10.19 1.90
CA GLN A 134 18.43 -9.20 2.70
C GLN A 134 18.18 -9.40 4.21
N SER A 135 19.07 -8.84 5.01
CA SER A 135 18.96 -8.81 6.47
C SER A 135 18.63 -7.40 6.94
N GLN A 136 17.79 -7.27 7.97
CA GLN A 136 17.43 -5.99 8.55
C GLN A 136 17.45 -6.09 10.08
N PHE A 137 18.07 -5.09 10.72
CA PHE A 137 17.85 -4.88 12.14
C PHE A 137 16.46 -4.34 12.37
N TYR A 138 15.85 -4.85 13.43
CA TYR A 138 14.87 -4.10 14.16
C TYR A 138 15.59 -2.86 14.63
N SER A 139 15.08 -1.75 14.17
CA SER A 139 15.41 -0.50 14.77
C SER A 139 14.19 -0.09 15.57
N SER A 140 14.40 0.47 16.75
CA SER A 140 13.36 1.32 17.35
C SER A 140 12.96 2.44 16.38
N SER A 141 13.74 2.69 15.32
CA SER A 141 13.36 3.41 14.11
C SER A 141 12.42 2.65 13.15
N LEU A 142 11.60 1.70 13.62
CA LEU A 142 10.37 1.33 12.92
C LEU A 142 9.57 2.61 12.74
N ASN A 143 9.62 3.13 11.51
CA ASN A 143 8.88 4.32 11.16
C ASN A 143 7.38 4.02 11.30
N VAL A 144 6.58 5.08 11.34
CA VAL A 144 5.11 4.95 11.46
C VAL A 144 4.52 4.01 10.41
N GLN A 145 5.12 3.94 9.23
CA GLN A 145 4.70 3.08 8.12
C GLN A 145 4.81 1.58 8.47
N SER A 146 5.90 1.16 9.11
CA SER A 146 6.11 -0.24 9.46
C SER A 146 5.16 -0.70 10.57
N PHE A 147 4.91 0.17 11.57
CA PHE A 147 3.91 -0.10 12.60
C PHE A 147 2.48 -0.13 12.04
N LYS A 148 2.15 0.81 11.14
CA LYS A 148 0.88 0.82 10.42
C LYS A 148 0.70 -0.51 9.70
N PHE A 149 1.68 -0.92 8.91
CA PHE A 149 1.64 -2.18 8.18
C PHE A 149 1.41 -3.39 9.09
N PHE A 150 2.14 -3.50 10.21
CA PHE A 150 1.94 -4.57 11.20
C PHE A 150 0.53 -4.55 11.80
N SER A 151 -0.01 -3.37 12.11
CA SER A 151 -1.38 -3.21 12.61
C SER A 151 -2.39 -3.71 11.57
N LEU A 152 -2.26 -3.24 10.32
CA LEU A 152 -3.13 -3.63 9.22
C LEU A 152 -3.09 -5.15 8.98
N SER A 153 -1.92 -5.77 8.99
CA SER A 153 -1.79 -7.23 8.78
C SER A 153 -2.55 -8.05 9.80
N ASN A 154 -2.50 -7.66 11.07
CA ASN A 154 -3.21 -8.35 12.14
C ASN A 154 -4.72 -8.13 12.10
N ASP A 155 -5.15 -6.94 11.69
CA ASP A 155 -6.55 -6.55 11.72
C ASP A 155 -7.30 -6.94 10.43
N LEU A 156 -6.63 -7.05 9.29
CA LEU A 156 -7.22 -7.44 8.01
C LEU A 156 -7.94 -8.79 8.07
N ARG A 157 -7.39 -9.74 8.85
CA ARG A 157 -8.04 -11.05 9.08
C ARG A 157 -9.42 -10.92 9.72
N LYS A 158 -9.62 -9.91 10.58
CA LYS A 158 -10.89 -9.65 11.29
C LYS A 158 -11.77 -8.66 10.54
N ALA A 159 -11.23 -7.92 9.57
CA ALA A 159 -11.94 -6.86 8.86
C ALA A 159 -13.20 -7.36 8.15
N LEU A 160 -13.17 -8.58 7.59
CA LEU A 160 -14.34 -9.24 7.00
C LEU A 160 -15.44 -9.54 8.03
N GLU A 161 -15.08 -9.96 9.24
CA GLU A 161 -16.04 -10.33 10.30
C GLU A 161 -16.64 -9.11 11.01
N LYS A 162 -16.01 -7.93 10.86
CA LYS A 162 -16.35 -6.71 11.57
C LYS A 162 -16.99 -5.64 10.69
N ASP A 163 -17.39 -5.98 9.46
CA ASP A 163 -17.97 -5.05 8.48
C ASP A 163 -17.08 -3.81 8.24
N GLU A 164 -15.76 -3.97 8.30
CA GLU A 164 -14.81 -2.88 8.06
C GLU A 164 -14.50 -2.70 6.56
N LEU A 165 -14.72 -3.76 5.77
CA LEU A 165 -14.57 -3.76 4.32
C LEU A 165 -15.90 -3.37 3.64
N PHE A 166 -15.80 -2.54 2.62
CA PHE A 166 -16.96 -2.05 1.86
C PHE A 166 -16.57 -1.77 0.41
N LEU A 167 -17.55 -1.63 -0.49
CA LEU A 167 -17.32 -1.36 -1.91
C LEU A 167 -17.70 0.08 -2.28
N HIS A 168 -16.79 0.76 -2.96
CA HIS A 168 -17.12 1.92 -3.77
C HIS A 168 -17.25 1.49 -5.23
N TYR A 169 -17.95 2.29 -6.02
CA TYR A 169 -18.20 2.02 -7.42
C TYR A 169 -17.75 3.21 -8.27
N MET A 170 -16.97 2.93 -9.31
CA MET A 170 -16.52 3.94 -10.25
C MET A 170 -17.24 3.77 -11.60
N PRO A 171 -18.03 4.76 -12.06
CA PRO A 171 -18.71 4.70 -13.34
C PRO A 171 -17.75 4.61 -14.53
N ARG A 172 -18.11 3.77 -15.49
CA ARG A 172 -17.56 3.72 -16.86
C ARG A 172 -18.59 4.28 -17.82
N VAL A 173 -18.19 5.24 -18.64
CA VAL A 173 -19.08 5.91 -19.59
C VAL A 173 -18.66 5.63 -21.02
N GLN A 174 -19.64 5.53 -21.92
CA GLN A 174 -19.38 5.41 -23.34
C GLN A 174 -18.90 6.77 -23.89
N ALA A 175 -17.77 6.78 -24.60
CA ALA A 175 -17.08 8.03 -24.94
C ALA A 175 -17.90 8.95 -25.87
N GLN A 176 -18.73 8.38 -26.75
CA GLN A 176 -19.53 9.15 -27.71
C GLN A 176 -20.86 9.66 -27.13
N THR A 177 -21.53 8.85 -26.31
CA THR A 177 -22.87 9.16 -25.79
C THR A 177 -22.83 9.78 -24.39
N MET A 178 -21.71 9.62 -23.68
CA MET A 178 -21.55 9.92 -22.25
C MET A 178 -22.53 9.17 -21.34
N GLU A 179 -23.14 8.09 -21.82
CA GLU A 179 -24.01 7.25 -21.01
C GLU A 179 -23.18 6.30 -20.14
N ILE A 180 -23.61 6.08 -18.90
CA ILE A 180 -22.97 5.10 -18.01
C ILE A 180 -23.34 3.70 -18.50
N VAL A 181 -22.32 2.90 -18.86
CA VAL A 181 -22.46 1.54 -19.40
C VAL A 181 -22.00 0.46 -18.42
N GLY A 182 -21.18 0.83 -17.45
CA GLY A 182 -20.70 -0.07 -16.41
C GLY A 182 -20.24 0.68 -15.16
N VAL A 183 -19.89 -0.09 -14.14
CA VAL A 183 -19.20 0.39 -12.94
C VAL A 183 -18.13 -0.60 -12.55
N GLU A 184 -17.01 -0.11 -12.04
CA GLU A 184 -15.98 -0.92 -11.40
C GLU A 184 -16.20 -0.96 -9.89
N ALA A 185 -16.25 -2.16 -9.31
CA ALA A 185 -16.33 -2.38 -7.88
C ALA A 185 -14.93 -2.33 -7.25
N LEU A 186 -14.71 -1.32 -6.42
CA LEU A 186 -13.43 -0.99 -5.82
C LEU A 186 -13.49 -1.22 -4.31
N LEU A 187 -12.72 -2.19 -3.84
CA LEU A 187 -12.63 -2.54 -2.42
C LEU A 187 -12.07 -1.37 -1.60
N ARG A 188 -12.70 -1.10 -0.46
CA ARG A 188 -12.29 -0.09 0.52
C ARG A 188 -12.24 -0.71 1.91
N TRP A 189 -11.39 -0.14 2.75
CA TRP A 189 -11.26 -0.57 4.14
C TRP A 189 -11.31 0.63 5.08
N ASN A 190 -12.34 0.67 5.92
CA ASN A 190 -12.47 1.63 6.99
C ASN A 190 -11.94 1.03 8.29
N HIS A 191 -10.63 1.15 8.50
CA HIS A 191 -9.98 0.63 9.70
C HIS A 191 -10.36 1.49 10.92
N PRO A 192 -10.73 0.90 12.07
CA PRO A 192 -11.15 1.65 13.27
C PRO A 192 -10.10 2.66 13.73
N ASP A 193 -8.82 2.30 13.61
CA ASP A 193 -7.70 3.13 14.07
C ASP A 193 -6.98 3.94 12.99
N TRP A 194 -7.02 3.52 11.73
CA TRP A 194 -6.28 4.17 10.64
C TRP A 194 -7.20 4.90 9.66
N GLY A 195 -8.51 4.84 9.89
CA GLY A 195 -9.53 5.37 9.01
C GLY A 195 -9.53 4.66 7.67
N GLN A 196 -9.76 5.41 6.59
CA GLN A 196 -9.76 4.88 5.22
C GLN A 196 -8.34 4.50 4.79
N VAL A 197 -8.09 3.20 4.68
CA VAL A 197 -6.80 2.61 4.25
C VAL A 197 -6.80 2.43 2.73
N SER A 198 -5.70 2.80 2.08
CA SER A 198 -5.59 2.67 0.62
C SER A 198 -5.54 1.19 0.18
N PRO A 199 -6.24 0.81 -0.91
CA PRO A 199 -6.10 -0.52 -1.51
C PRO A 199 -4.67 -0.92 -1.82
N ALA A 200 -3.84 0.03 -2.25
CA ALA A 200 -2.41 -0.20 -2.49
C ALA A 200 -1.63 -0.60 -1.24
N GLU A 201 -2.14 -0.30 -0.03
CA GLU A 201 -1.52 -0.69 1.23
C GLU A 201 -1.96 -2.08 1.69
N PHE A 202 -3.24 -2.46 1.55
CA PHE A 202 -3.76 -3.70 2.14
C PHE A 202 -3.99 -4.86 1.17
N ILE A 203 -4.12 -4.62 -0.15
CA ILE A 203 -4.23 -5.70 -1.14
C ILE A 203 -2.94 -6.56 -1.16
N PRO A 204 -1.72 -6.00 -1.18
CA PRO A 204 -0.51 -6.81 -1.10
C PRO A 204 -0.46 -7.69 0.16
N ILE A 205 -0.94 -7.16 1.29
CA ILE A 205 -1.06 -7.92 2.56
C ILE A 205 -2.01 -9.10 2.39
N ALA A 206 -3.17 -8.85 1.77
CA ALA A 206 -4.16 -9.88 1.50
C ALA A 206 -3.58 -11.00 0.63
N GLU A 207 -2.79 -10.64 -0.39
CA GLU A 207 -2.13 -11.61 -1.27
C GLU A 207 -1.05 -12.41 -0.55
N GLU A 208 -0.15 -11.76 0.19
CA GLU A 208 0.93 -12.46 0.90
C GLU A 208 0.41 -13.39 2.00
N THR A 209 -0.69 -13.01 2.66
CA THR A 209 -1.33 -13.82 3.72
C THR A 209 -2.36 -14.83 3.20
N GLY A 210 -2.68 -14.79 1.90
CA GLY A 210 -3.74 -15.61 1.28
C GLY A 210 -5.17 -15.17 1.63
N LEU A 211 -5.36 -14.08 2.38
CA LEU A 211 -6.67 -13.49 2.68
C LEU A 211 -7.35 -12.90 1.43
N ILE A 212 -6.63 -12.70 0.33
CA ILE A 212 -7.20 -12.20 -0.92
C ILE A 212 -8.28 -13.13 -1.50
N VAL A 213 -8.20 -14.44 -1.22
CA VAL A 213 -9.20 -15.41 -1.68
C VAL A 213 -10.56 -15.22 -0.97
N PRO A 214 -10.66 -15.27 0.37
CA PRO A 214 -11.94 -15.02 1.06
C PRO A 214 -12.44 -13.58 0.88
N ILE A 215 -11.53 -12.58 0.83
CA ILE A 215 -11.91 -11.19 0.53
C ILE A 215 -12.50 -11.09 -0.87
N GLY A 216 -11.85 -11.69 -1.87
CA GLY A 216 -12.31 -11.70 -3.25
C GLY A 216 -13.66 -12.39 -3.45
N GLU A 217 -13.92 -13.48 -2.72
CA GLU A 217 -15.24 -14.12 -2.71
C GLU A 217 -16.32 -13.16 -2.17
N TRP A 218 -16.03 -12.47 -1.06
CA TRP A 218 -16.92 -11.48 -0.48
C TRP A 218 -17.16 -10.30 -1.43
N VAL A 219 -16.11 -9.77 -2.07
CA VAL A 219 -16.21 -8.69 -3.06
C VAL A 219 -17.11 -9.09 -4.22
N LEU A 220 -16.89 -10.28 -4.80
CA LEU A 220 -17.70 -10.79 -5.91
C LEU A 220 -19.18 -10.89 -5.53
N ARG A 221 -19.46 -11.45 -4.35
CA ARG A 221 -20.82 -11.58 -3.83
C ARG A 221 -21.48 -10.22 -3.65
N GLU A 222 -20.82 -9.28 -2.98
CA GLU A 222 -21.38 -7.96 -2.70
C GLU A 222 -21.60 -7.15 -3.99
N ALA A 223 -20.65 -7.19 -4.92
CA ALA A 223 -20.79 -6.57 -6.23
C ALA A 223 -21.98 -7.14 -7.03
N CYS A 224 -22.15 -8.47 -7.04
CA CYS A 224 -23.28 -9.11 -7.71
C CYS A 224 -24.62 -8.77 -7.04
N MET A 225 -24.69 -8.79 -5.71
CA MET A 225 -25.88 -8.41 -4.94
C MET A 225 -26.28 -6.96 -5.20
N GLN A 226 -25.31 -6.05 -5.15
CA GLN A 226 -25.54 -4.63 -5.37
C GLN A 226 -26.00 -4.35 -6.81
N SER A 227 -25.38 -4.99 -7.81
CA SER A 227 -25.81 -4.86 -9.20
C SER A 227 -27.23 -5.40 -9.43
N ARG A 228 -27.57 -6.54 -8.79
CA ARG A 228 -28.94 -7.07 -8.81
C ARG A 228 -29.93 -6.10 -8.16
N ARG A 229 -29.54 -5.44 -7.06
CA ARG A 229 -30.36 -4.44 -6.38
C ARG A 229 -30.66 -3.26 -7.29
N TRP A 230 -29.66 -2.70 -7.98
CA TRP A 230 -29.88 -1.65 -8.98
C TRP A 230 -30.84 -2.08 -10.09
N HIS A 231 -30.69 -3.32 -10.59
CA HIS A 231 -31.60 -3.85 -11.60
C HIS A 231 -33.05 -3.96 -11.08
N SER A 232 -33.23 -4.39 -9.83
CA SER A 232 -34.56 -4.49 -9.20
C SER A 232 -35.24 -3.14 -8.96
N MET A 233 -34.45 -2.05 -8.89
CA MET A 233 -34.95 -0.67 -8.81
C MET A 233 -35.43 -0.12 -10.16
N GLY A 234 -35.31 -0.88 -11.25
CA GLY A 234 -35.67 -0.44 -12.60
C GLY A 234 -34.66 0.51 -13.24
N LEU A 235 -33.44 0.58 -12.69
CA LEU A 235 -32.35 1.35 -13.28
C LEU A 235 -31.84 0.72 -14.58
N PRO A 236 -31.19 1.50 -15.47
CA PRO A 236 -30.55 0.97 -16.67
C PRO A 236 -29.64 -0.22 -16.33
N PRO A 237 -29.71 -1.32 -17.09
CA PRO A 237 -28.90 -2.49 -16.81
C PRO A 237 -27.46 -2.23 -17.24
N ILE A 238 -26.59 -1.97 -16.27
CA ILE A 238 -25.16 -1.74 -16.44
C ILE A 238 -24.35 -2.98 -16.07
N THR A 239 -23.11 -3.05 -16.55
CA THR A 239 -22.15 -4.11 -16.18
C THR A 239 -21.46 -3.75 -14.86
N VAL A 240 -21.18 -4.72 -13.99
CA VAL A 240 -20.32 -4.55 -12.82
C VAL A 240 -19.01 -5.31 -13.04
N SER A 241 -17.89 -4.59 -12.94
CA SER A 241 -16.54 -5.13 -13.01
C SER A 241 -15.99 -5.45 -11.61
N VAL A 242 -15.29 -6.57 -11.49
CA VAL A 242 -14.60 -6.99 -10.26
C VAL A 242 -13.17 -7.42 -10.56
N ASN A 243 -12.21 -6.83 -9.84
CA ASN A 243 -10.80 -7.17 -9.93
C ASN A 243 -10.47 -8.53 -9.31
N PHE A 244 -9.67 -9.34 -10.02
CA PHE A 244 -9.23 -10.66 -9.58
C PHE A 244 -7.71 -10.74 -9.52
N SER A 245 -7.19 -11.15 -8.35
CA SER A 245 -5.78 -11.48 -8.21
C SER A 245 -5.44 -12.82 -8.89
N VAL A 246 -4.17 -13.00 -9.22
CA VAL A 246 -3.63 -14.28 -9.75
C VAL A 246 -3.97 -15.44 -8.81
N GLN A 247 -3.89 -15.22 -7.50
CA GLN A 247 -4.15 -16.26 -6.50
C GLN A 247 -5.60 -16.75 -6.50
N GLN A 248 -6.56 -15.86 -6.80
CA GLN A 248 -7.96 -16.24 -6.97
C GLN A 248 -8.18 -17.06 -8.24
N LEU A 249 -7.58 -16.65 -9.37
CA LEU A 249 -7.72 -17.34 -10.65
C LEU A 249 -7.17 -18.77 -10.61
N LEU A 250 -6.16 -19.03 -9.79
CA LEU A 250 -5.55 -20.36 -9.64
C LEU A 250 -6.28 -21.28 -8.65
N GLN A 251 -7.35 -20.81 -7.99
CA GLN A 251 -8.14 -21.67 -7.12
C GLN A 251 -8.88 -22.73 -7.95
N ARG A 252 -8.71 -24.00 -7.59
CA ARG A 252 -9.32 -25.14 -8.31
C ARG A 252 -10.85 -25.06 -8.39
N ASN A 253 -11.48 -24.43 -7.40
CA ASN A 253 -12.93 -24.28 -7.30
C ASN A 253 -13.44 -22.91 -7.76
N ILE A 254 -12.63 -22.05 -8.38
CA ILE A 254 -13.02 -20.66 -8.70
C ILE A 254 -14.29 -20.60 -9.56
N LEU A 255 -14.40 -21.45 -10.59
CA LEU A 255 -15.59 -21.53 -11.44
C LEU A 255 -16.84 -21.92 -10.64
N GLN A 256 -16.71 -22.87 -9.72
CA GLN A 256 -17.82 -23.32 -8.87
C GLN A 256 -18.25 -22.19 -7.92
N THR A 257 -17.29 -21.43 -7.39
CA THR A 257 -17.56 -20.26 -6.54
C THR A 257 -18.30 -19.17 -7.32
N ILE A 258 -17.85 -18.85 -8.54
CA ILE A 258 -18.52 -17.87 -9.42
C ILE A 258 -19.93 -18.35 -9.76
N ASP A 259 -20.09 -19.59 -10.22
CA ASP A 259 -21.40 -20.17 -10.59
C ASP A 259 -22.38 -20.12 -9.42
N ARG A 260 -21.89 -20.45 -8.21
CA ARG A 260 -22.67 -20.39 -6.99
C ARG A 260 -23.09 -18.96 -6.65
N ILE A 261 -22.17 -17.99 -6.67
CA ILE A 261 -22.49 -16.59 -6.32
C ILE A 261 -23.44 -15.96 -7.35
N VAL A 262 -23.21 -16.17 -8.64
CA VAL A 262 -24.09 -15.67 -9.69
C VAL A 262 -25.49 -16.30 -9.56
N GLY A 263 -25.57 -17.60 -9.24
CA GLY A 263 -26.83 -18.28 -8.95
C GLY A 263 -27.56 -17.78 -7.69
N GLU A 264 -26.83 -17.60 -6.59
CA GLU A 264 -27.36 -17.11 -5.30
C GLU A 264 -27.88 -15.66 -5.39
N THR A 265 -27.18 -14.81 -6.13
CA THR A 265 -27.54 -13.39 -6.31
C THR A 265 -28.58 -13.17 -7.40
N GLY A 266 -28.69 -14.09 -8.35
CA GLY A 266 -29.59 -13.97 -9.51
C GLY A 266 -29.19 -12.86 -10.49
N LEU A 267 -27.93 -12.43 -10.47
CA LEU A 267 -27.39 -11.50 -11.47
C LEU A 267 -27.31 -12.22 -12.83
N PRO A 268 -27.80 -11.63 -13.94
CA PRO A 268 -27.54 -12.19 -15.26
C PRO A 268 -26.02 -12.23 -15.53
N PRO A 269 -25.44 -13.38 -15.94
CA PRO A 269 -23.99 -13.51 -16.10
C PRO A 269 -23.35 -12.46 -17.02
N GLU A 270 -24.06 -12.02 -18.07
CA GLU A 270 -23.61 -10.98 -18.99
C GLU A 270 -23.46 -9.57 -18.37
N ARG A 271 -23.86 -9.41 -17.11
CA ARG A 271 -23.71 -8.17 -16.33
C ARG A 271 -22.54 -8.23 -15.36
N LEU A 272 -21.84 -9.35 -15.27
CA LEU A 272 -20.60 -9.49 -14.53
C LEU A 272 -19.43 -9.41 -15.51
N GLU A 273 -18.44 -8.61 -15.15
CA GLU A 273 -17.14 -8.53 -15.81
C GLU A 273 -16.05 -8.82 -14.79
N ILE A 274 -15.10 -9.67 -15.15
CA ILE A 274 -13.94 -10.01 -14.34
C ILE A 274 -12.72 -9.33 -14.93
N GLU A 275 -12.04 -8.52 -14.13
CA GLU A 275 -10.84 -7.78 -14.53
C GLU A 275 -9.60 -8.53 -14.02
N ILE A 276 -8.62 -8.71 -14.89
CA ILE A 276 -7.38 -9.43 -14.60
C ILE A 276 -6.20 -8.63 -15.12
N THR A 277 -5.07 -8.67 -14.42
CA THR A 277 -3.85 -7.96 -14.83
C THR A 277 -3.00 -8.81 -15.78
N GLU A 278 -2.14 -8.15 -16.57
CA GLU A 278 -1.19 -8.83 -17.47
C GLU A 278 -0.25 -9.81 -16.75
N SER A 279 0.13 -9.52 -15.51
CA SER A 279 1.03 -10.37 -14.72
C SER A 279 0.43 -11.75 -14.40
N SER A 280 -0.91 -11.87 -14.47
CA SER A 280 -1.64 -13.12 -14.26
C SER A 280 -1.24 -14.24 -15.23
N PHE A 281 -0.68 -13.90 -16.39
CA PHE A 281 -0.40 -14.87 -17.46
C PHE A 281 1.02 -15.43 -17.46
N ILE A 282 2.00 -14.67 -16.96
CA ILE A 282 3.44 -14.92 -17.18
C ILE A 282 3.87 -16.32 -16.71
N SER A 283 3.25 -16.85 -15.65
CA SER A 283 3.59 -18.17 -15.10
C SER A 283 2.49 -19.22 -15.24
N ASN A 284 1.29 -18.87 -15.72
CA ASN A 284 0.10 -19.75 -15.64
C ASN A 284 -0.77 -19.74 -16.91
N GLU A 285 -0.21 -19.43 -18.07
CA GLU A 285 -0.93 -19.22 -19.34
C GLU A 285 -2.01 -20.26 -19.63
N LYS A 286 -1.69 -21.57 -19.55
CA LYS A 286 -2.63 -22.64 -19.91
C LYS A 286 -3.88 -22.65 -19.01
N VAL A 287 -3.66 -22.61 -17.70
CA VAL A 287 -4.73 -22.66 -16.69
C VAL A 287 -5.63 -21.44 -16.81
N VAL A 288 -5.03 -20.25 -16.93
CA VAL A 288 -5.80 -19.00 -17.06
C VAL A 288 -6.57 -18.99 -18.39
N THR A 289 -5.97 -19.41 -19.50
CA THR A 289 -6.66 -19.46 -20.80
C THR A 289 -7.89 -20.38 -20.78
N GLU A 290 -7.76 -21.57 -20.18
CA GLU A 290 -8.89 -22.50 -20.01
C GLU A 290 -9.99 -21.89 -19.14
N LEU A 291 -9.62 -21.22 -18.05
CA LEU A 291 -10.56 -20.51 -17.18
C LEU A 291 -11.32 -19.42 -17.96
N LEU A 292 -10.64 -18.59 -18.75
CA LEU A 292 -11.29 -17.52 -19.53
C LEU A 292 -12.28 -18.07 -20.56
N LEU A 293 -11.96 -19.19 -21.20
CA LEU A 293 -12.88 -19.87 -22.11
C LEU A 293 -14.13 -20.36 -21.39
N GLU A 294 -13.97 -20.88 -20.17
CA GLU A 294 -15.09 -21.32 -19.32
C GLU A 294 -15.96 -20.15 -18.83
N LEU A 295 -15.36 -19.00 -18.52
CA LEU A 295 -16.09 -17.77 -18.18
C LEU A 295 -16.89 -17.26 -19.39
N LYS A 296 -16.30 -17.27 -20.58
CA LYS A 296 -16.98 -16.85 -21.81
C LYS A 296 -18.16 -17.76 -22.16
N LYS A 297 -18.05 -19.08 -21.93
CA LYS A 297 -19.19 -20.02 -22.08
C LYS A 297 -20.36 -19.68 -21.15
N ARG A 298 -20.06 -19.11 -19.98
CA ARG A 298 -21.06 -18.61 -19.01
C ARG A 298 -21.59 -17.23 -19.36
N LYS A 299 -21.10 -16.60 -20.44
CA LYS A 299 -21.37 -15.22 -20.85
C LYS A 299 -20.87 -14.16 -19.86
N ILE A 300 -19.97 -14.52 -18.95
CA ILE A 300 -19.29 -13.58 -18.07
C ILE A 300 -18.21 -12.89 -18.90
N LYS A 301 -18.17 -11.55 -18.86
CA LYS A 301 -17.18 -10.78 -19.60
C LYS A 301 -15.82 -10.85 -18.90
N VAL A 302 -14.75 -10.73 -19.68
CA VAL A 302 -13.39 -10.64 -19.14
C VAL A 302 -12.68 -9.43 -19.74
N SER A 303 -12.07 -8.62 -18.88
CA SER A 303 -11.24 -7.49 -19.26
C SER A 303 -9.80 -7.67 -18.81
N LEU A 304 -8.86 -7.17 -19.62
CA LEU A 304 -7.46 -7.09 -19.29
C LEU A 304 -7.14 -5.70 -18.76
N ASP A 305 -6.71 -5.64 -17.51
CA ASP A 305 -6.39 -4.42 -16.77
C ASP A 305 -4.91 -4.04 -16.85
N ASP A 306 -4.61 -2.77 -16.60
CA ASP A 306 -3.27 -2.16 -16.65
C ASP A 306 -2.50 -2.43 -17.96
N PHE A 307 -3.20 -2.45 -19.11
CA PHE A 307 -2.59 -2.86 -20.38
C PHE A 307 -1.50 -1.89 -20.86
N GLY A 308 -0.34 -2.45 -21.20
CA GLY A 308 0.82 -1.74 -21.73
C GLY A 308 1.97 -1.56 -20.72
N THR A 309 1.74 -1.82 -19.43
CA THR A 309 2.79 -1.72 -18.40
C THR A 309 3.58 -3.03 -18.21
N GLY A 310 3.05 -4.14 -18.72
CA GLY A 310 3.63 -5.48 -18.59
C GLY A 310 4.24 -6.04 -19.88
N TYR A 311 4.69 -7.30 -19.80
CA TYR A 311 5.24 -8.05 -20.93
C TYR A 311 4.15 -8.88 -21.63
N SER A 312 3.17 -8.23 -22.25
CA SER A 312 2.19 -8.94 -23.08
C SER A 312 2.72 -9.22 -24.49
N SER A 313 2.74 -10.49 -24.87
CA SER A 313 2.93 -10.87 -26.26
C SER A 313 1.63 -10.68 -27.04
N LEU A 314 1.67 -10.00 -28.18
CA LEU A 314 0.52 -9.93 -29.11
C LEU A 314 -0.03 -11.32 -29.48
N TYR A 315 0.85 -12.33 -29.48
CA TYR A 315 0.46 -13.72 -29.68
C TYR A 315 -0.48 -14.24 -28.57
N LEU A 316 -0.18 -13.90 -27.32
CA LEU A 316 -1.00 -14.27 -26.17
C LEU A 316 -2.35 -13.56 -26.26
N LEU A 317 -2.34 -12.24 -26.48
CA LEU A 317 -3.55 -11.43 -26.52
C LEU A 317 -4.56 -11.91 -27.58
N LYS A 318 -4.08 -12.37 -28.75
CA LYS A 318 -4.92 -13.01 -29.78
C LYS A 318 -5.59 -14.32 -29.33
N ARG A 319 -4.95 -15.09 -28.44
CA ARG A 319 -5.44 -16.38 -27.96
C ARG A 319 -6.38 -16.26 -26.77
N LEU A 320 -6.26 -15.19 -26.00
CA LEU A 320 -7.10 -14.94 -24.86
C LEU A 320 -8.50 -14.53 -25.32
N ALA A 321 -9.51 -15.14 -24.71
CA ALA A 321 -10.91 -14.93 -25.08
C ALA A 321 -11.50 -13.65 -24.44
N LEU A 322 -10.71 -12.57 -24.40
CA LEU A 322 -11.04 -11.29 -23.77
C LEU A 322 -12.15 -10.56 -24.52
N ASP A 323 -12.90 -9.75 -23.79
CA ASP A 323 -13.95 -8.88 -24.33
C ASP A 323 -13.51 -7.41 -24.32
N THR A 324 -12.69 -7.01 -23.35
CA THR A 324 -12.28 -5.61 -23.13
C THR A 324 -10.78 -5.51 -22.80
N ILE A 325 -10.15 -4.41 -23.23
CA ILE A 325 -8.80 -3.99 -22.81
C ILE A 325 -8.91 -2.63 -22.12
N LYS A 326 -8.28 -2.50 -20.95
CA LYS A 326 -8.23 -1.25 -20.18
C LYS A 326 -6.83 -0.64 -20.32
N ILE A 327 -6.74 0.56 -20.89
CA ILE A 327 -5.49 1.30 -21.07
C ILE A 327 -5.08 1.87 -19.73
N ASP A 328 -3.89 1.50 -19.25
CA ASP A 328 -3.36 1.97 -17.98
C ASP A 328 -3.30 3.52 -17.91
N ARG A 329 -3.64 4.05 -16.73
CA ARG A 329 -3.69 5.49 -16.49
C ARG A 329 -2.38 6.21 -16.83
N SER A 330 -1.21 5.57 -16.66
CA SER A 330 0.09 6.21 -16.88
C SER A 330 0.24 6.70 -18.32
N PHE A 331 -0.29 5.96 -19.30
CA PHE A 331 -0.31 6.41 -20.70
C PHE A 331 -1.27 7.58 -20.90
N VAL A 332 -2.43 7.57 -20.25
CA VAL A 332 -3.49 8.59 -20.40
C VAL A 332 -3.12 9.90 -19.70
N GLU A 333 -2.47 9.82 -18.53
CA GLU A 333 -1.97 10.97 -17.77
C GLU A 333 -0.99 11.79 -18.63
N GLU A 334 -0.08 11.12 -19.35
CA GLU A 334 1.03 11.76 -20.06
C GLU A 334 0.82 11.92 -21.59
N MET A 335 -0.25 11.39 -22.21
CA MET A 335 -0.44 11.44 -23.67
C MET A 335 -0.58 12.86 -24.26
N MET A 336 -0.90 13.85 -23.43
CA MET A 336 -1.00 15.24 -23.89
C MET A 336 0.37 15.91 -24.01
N THR A 337 1.33 15.49 -23.17
CA THR A 337 2.68 16.04 -23.10
C THR A 337 3.73 15.19 -23.81
N GLU A 338 3.52 13.88 -23.89
CA GLU A 338 4.45 12.92 -24.50
C GLU A 338 3.88 12.28 -25.77
N SER A 339 4.57 12.49 -26.89
CA SER A 339 4.16 11.93 -28.19
C SER A 339 4.26 10.40 -28.24
N SER A 340 5.18 9.80 -27.49
CA SER A 340 5.30 8.34 -27.32
C SER A 340 4.03 7.74 -26.73
N ASN A 341 3.59 8.26 -25.58
CA ASN A 341 2.38 7.76 -24.90
C ASN A 341 1.14 7.97 -25.75
N ARG A 342 1.07 9.10 -26.47
CA ARG A 342 0.01 9.33 -27.46
C ARG A 342 -0.04 8.25 -28.54
N SER A 343 1.11 7.95 -29.17
CA SER A 343 1.18 6.91 -30.21
C SER A 343 0.89 5.51 -29.66
N ILE A 344 1.23 5.23 -28.40
CA ILE A 344 0.90 3.98 -27.72
C ILE A 344 -0.62 3.86 -27.56
N VAL A 345 -1.30 4.88 -27.04
CA VAL A 345 -2.76 4.92 -26.89
C VAL A 345 -3.46 4.69 -28.24
N GLU A 346 -3.05 5.40 -29.29
CA GLU A 346 -3.60 5.22 -30.65
C GLU A 346 -3.42 3.78 -31.16
N CYS A 347 -2.23 3.20 -30.92
CA CYS A 347 -1.92 1.83 -31.32
C CYS A 347 -2.81 0.82 -30.59
N ILE A 348 -3.00 0.98 -29.28
CA ILE A 348 -3.83 0.09 -28.46
C ILE A 348 -5.29 0.15 -28.93
N ILE A 349 -5.84 1.36 -29.13
CA ILE A 349 -7.21 1.53 -29.62
C ILE A 349 -7.41 0.81 -30.96
N ARG A 350 -6.47 0.98 -31.89
CA ARG A 350 -6.54 0.34 -33.20
C ARG A 350 -6.41 -1.18 -33.10
N LEU A 351 -5.47 -1.68 -32.30
CA LEU A 351 -5.25 -3.10 -32.11
C LEU A 351 -6.50 -3.80 -31.56
N ALA A 352 -7.10 -3.22 -30.52
CA ALA A 352 -8.32 -3.76 -29.93
C ALA A 352 -9.47 -3.81 -30.93
N GLY A 353 -9.62 -2.77 -31.76
CA GLY A 353 -10.61 -2.74 -32.84
C GLY A 353 -10.44 -3.89 -33.85
N GLU A 354 -9.20 -4.16 -34.29
CA GLU A 354 -8.89 -5.28 -35.19
C GLU A 354 -9.16 -6.65 -34.54
N LEU A 355 -9.01 -6.74 -33.22
CA LEU A 355 -9.28 -7.95 -32.43
C LEU A 355 -10.73 -8.05 -31.93
N LYS A 356 -11.58 -7.07 -32.27
CA LYS A 356 -12.99 -6.99 -31.85
C LYS A 356 -13.16 -6.96 -30.33
N MET A 357 -12.24 -6.30 -29.63
CA MET A 357 -12.30 -6.05 -28.20
C MET A 357 -12.73 -4.59 -27.96
N GLN A 358 -13.47 -4.35 -26.89
CA GLN A 358 -13.77 -2.99 -26.44
C GLN A 358 -12.55 -2.38 -25.76
N VAL A 359 -12.42 -1.06 -25.79
CA VAL A 359 -11.35 -0.33 -25.11
C VAL A 359 -11.90 0.61 -24.06
N VAL A 360 -11.38 0.50 -22.84
CA VAL A 360 -11.62 1.45 -21.75
C VAL A 360 -10.33 2.25 -21.55
N ALA A 361 -10.37 3.58 -21.63
CA ALA A 361 -9.25 4.41 -21.21
C ALA A 361 -9.41 4.83 -19.75
N GLU A 362 -8.44 4.51 -18.90
CA GLU A 362 -8.46 4.80 -17.49
C GLU A 362 -7.72 6.08 -17.13
N GLY A 363 -8.04 6.67 -15.97
CA GLY A 363 -7.34 7.87 -15.49
C GLY A 363 -7.64 9.13 -16.30
N VAL A 364 -8.81 9.24 -16.95
CA VAL A 364 -9.21 10.49 -17.63
C VAL A 364 -9.55 11.56 -16.58
N GLU A 365 -8.72 12.59 -16.46
CA GLU A 365 -8.84 13.62 -15.43
C GLU A 365 -9.32 14.98 -15.98
N ASN A 366 -9.09 15.26 -17.26
CA ASN A 366 -9.41 16.54 -17.85
C ASN A 366 -10.11 16.44 -19.22
N LYS A 367 -10.66 17.59 -19.65
CA LYS A 367 -11.44 17.68 -20.89
C LYS A 367 -10.60 17.43 -22.14
N GLU A 368 -9.34 17.86 -22.15
CA GLU A 368 -8.46 17.69 -23.31
C GLU A 368 -8.18 16.22 -23.58
N GLN A 369 -7.89 15.44 -22.52
CA GLN A 369 -7.74 13.99 -22.60
C GLN A 369 -9.02 13.33 -23.12
N PHE A 370 -10.18 13.74 -22.59
CA PHE A 370 -11.47 13.23 -23.02
C PHE A 370 -11.76 13.51 -24.50
N ASP A 371 -11.63 14.76 -24.93
CA ASP A 371 -11.92 15.17 -26.30
C ASP A 371 -11.01 14.41 -27.29
N TYR A 372 -9.74 14.23 -26.94
CA TYR A 372 -8.79 13.45 -27.72
C TYR A 372 -9.17 11.96 -27.81
N LEU A 373 -9.45 11.29 -26.69
CA LEU A 373 -9.87 9.87 -26.69
C LEU A 373 -11.16 9.65 -27.48
N ARG A 374 -12.09 10.61 -27.42
CA ARG A 374 -13.32 10.57 -28.22
C ARG A 374 -13.03 10.72 -29.72
N GLU A 375 -12.10 11.60 -30.11
CA GLU A 375 -11.64 11.76 -31.49
C GLU A 375 -11.00 10.47 -32.03
N GLN A 376 -10.20 9.79 -31.20
CA GLN A 376 -9.61 8.49 -31.53
C GLN A 376 -10.62 7.34 -31.52
N ARG A 377 -11.90 7.62 -31.24
CA ARG A 377 -12.99 6.63 -31.17
C ARG A 377 -12.74 5.52 -30.14
N CYS A 378 -12.15 5.88 -28.99
CA CYS A 378 -12.17 5.00 -27.82
C CYS A 378 -13.63 4.65 -27.45
N ASP A 379 -13.89 3.42 -27.00
CA ASP A 379 -15.26 2.96 -26.74
C ASP A 379 -15.80 3.49 -25.41
N GLU A 380 -15.02 3.29 -24.35
CA GLU A 380 -15.38 3.59 -22.97
C GLU A 380 -14.25 4.37 -22.29
N ILE A 381 -14.63 5.17 -21.29
CA ILE A 381 -13.70 6.00 -20.53
C ILE A 381 -14.06 5.96 -19.05
N GLN A 382 -13.03 6.02 -18.22
CA GLN A 382 -13.13 5.98 -16.78
C GLN A 382 -12.11 6.95 -16.18
N GLY A 383 -12.54 7.79 -15.24
CA GLY A 383 -11.64 8.73 -14.61
C GLY A 383 -12.33 9.84 -13.82
N TYR A 384 -11.52 10.60 -13.07
CA TYR A 384 -12.01 11.66 -12.18
C TYR A 384 -12.66 12.83 -12.91
N TYR A 385 -12.45 12.97 -14.22
CA TYR A 385 -13.19 13.91 -15.04
C TYR A 385 -14.71 13.68 -14.96
N PHE A 386 -15.15 12.42 -14.86
CA PHE A 386 -16.56 12.05 -14.75
C PHE A 386 -17.00 11.87 -13.30
N SER A 387 -16.28 11.02 -12.57
CA SER A 387 -16.64 10.69 -11.20
C SER A 387 -15.47 10.07 -10.47
N ARG A 388 -15.37 10.35 -9.17
CA ARG A 388 -14.53 9.56 -8.27
C ARG A 388 -15.26 8.26 -7.91
N PRO A 389 -14.58 7.25 -7.34
CA PRO A 389 -15.25 6.10 -6.73
C PRO A 389 -16.23 6.57 -5.65
N VAL A 390 -17.51 6.23 -5.80
CA VAL A 390 -18.60 6.67 -4.92
C VAL A 390 -19.33 5.50 -4.26
N GLU A 391 -20.07 5.81 -3.20
CA GLU A 391 -20.97 4.86 -2.53
C GLU A 391 -22.11 4.40 -3.47
N PRO A 392 -22.66 3.19 -3.27
CA PRO A 392 -23.70 2.63 -4.13
C PRO A 392 -24.95 3.50 -4.30
N GLU A 393 -25.34 4.28 -3.29
CA GLU A 393 -26.47 5.22 -3.34
C GLU A 393 -26.23 6.36 -4.34
N SER A 394 -24.97 6.79 -4.49
CA SER A 394 -24.61 7.83 -5.45
C SER A 394 -24.71 7.34 -6.89
N ILE A 395 -24.41 6.06 -7.15
CA ILE A 395 -24.62 5.44 -8.47
C ILE A 395 -26.09 5.48 -8.87
N VAL A 396 -27.02 5.24 -7.93
CA VAL A 396 -28.47 5.34 -8.20
C VAL A 396 -28.82 6.73 -8.72
N GLN A 397 -28.27 7.78 -8.09
CA GLN A 397 -28.51 9.17 -8.52
C GLN A 397 -27.91 9.47 -9.89
N LEU A 398 -26.72 8.95 -10.17
CA LEU A 398 -26.05 9.11 -11.47
C LEU A 398 -26.83 8.41 -12.59
N LEU A 399 -27.31 7.19 -12.36
CA LEU A 399 -28.09 6.42 -13.34
C LEU A 399 -29.52 6.95 -13.54
N SER A 400 -30.09 7.59 -12.52
CA SER A 400 -31.45 8.17 -12.60
C SER A 400 -31.51 9.50 -13.36
N LYS A 401 -30.38 10.18 -13.54
CA LYS A 401 -30.28 11.47 -14.22
C LYS A 401 -29.81 11.27 -15.68
N ARG A 402 -30.71 11.40 -16.67
CA ARG A 402 -30.31 11.62 -18.09
C ARG A 402 -29.71 13.03 -18.25
N PRO A 403 -28.69 13.22 -19.10
CA PRO A 403 -27.45 13.85 -18.68
C PRO A 403 -27.51 15.38 -18.75
N PHE A 404 -27.11 16.03 -17.66
CA PHE A 404 -26.29 17.25 -17.63
C PHE A 404 -25.81 17.44 -16.18
N MET A 405 -24.51 17.35 -15.96
CA MET A 405 -23.87 17.98 -14.80
C MET A 405 -22.78 18.88 -15.34
N GLU A 406 -23.04 20.19 -15.31
CA GLU A 406 -21.98 21.19 -15.30
C GLU A 406 -21.08 20.95 -14.07
N PRO A 407 -19.76 21.12 -14.18
CA PRO A 407 -18.86 20.97 -13.04
C PRO A 407 -19.24 21.96 -11.95
N ALA A 408 -19.55 21.42 -10.77
CA ALA A 408 -19.82 22.18 -9.57
C ALA A 408 -18.59 23.01 -9.19
N SER A 409 -18.70 24.32 -9.33
CA SER A 409 -17.73 25.26 -8.74
C SER A 409 -17.75 25.10 -7.22
N LEU A 410 -16.56 24.81 -6.68
CA LEU A 410 -16.27 24.67 -5.26
C LEU A 410 -16.85 25.85 -4.46
N ARG A 411 -17.91 25.59 -3.69
CA ARG A 411 -18.39 26.51 -2.65
C ARG A 411 -17.43 26.47 -1.47
N ARG A 412 -16.61 27.52 -1.33
CA ARG A 412 -15.89 27.82 -0.08
C ARG A 412 -16.89 28.09 1.04
N SER A 413 -16.87 27.28 2.10
CA SER A 413 -17.59 27.55 3.34
C SER A 413 -16.73 28.39 4.30
N LYS A 414 -17.45 29.28 5.00
CA LYS A 414 -17.00 30.43 5.78
C LYS A 414 -16.11 30.11 6.98
N GLU A 415 -15.13 30.99 7.22
CA GLU A 415 -14.36 31.12 8.46
C GLU A 415 -15.24 31.56 9.64
N PRO A 416 -14.96 31.10 10.87
CA PRO A 416 -15.35 31.80 12.09
C PRO A 416 -14.16 32.45 12.82
N ALA A 417 -14.35 33.75 13.06
CA ALA A 417 -13.91 34.59 14.18
C ALA A 417 -12.53 34.37 14.83
N VAL A 418 -11.63 35.30 14.51
CA VAL A 418 -10.26 35.47 15.00
C VAL A 418 -10.22 36.00 16.44
N ASN A 419 -9.63 35.24 17.37
CA ASN A 419 -9.18 35.76 18.68
C ASN A 419 -7.72 36.26 18.57
N ARG A 420 -7.53 37.57 18.43
CA ARG A 420 -6.29 38.24 17.99
C ARG A 420 -5.13 38.26 19.02
N ARG A 421 -5.15 37.42 20.07
CA ARG A 421 -4.05 37.32 21.06
C ARG A 421 -3.43 35.92 21.21
N GLN A 422 -3.88 34.92 20.44
CA GLN A 422 -3.34 33.53 20.39
C GLN A 422 -2.64 33.17 19.06
N ASN A 423 -2.43 34.14 18.16
CA ASN A 423 -2.22 33.91 16.72
C ASN A 423 -0.80 34.15 16.20
N PHE A 424 0.23 34.12 17.04
CA PHE A 424 1.59 34.18 16.51
C PHE A 424 1.95 32.85 15.85
N ARG A 425 1.69 32.72 14.54
CA ARG A 425 2.19 31.61 13.72
C ARG A 425 3.14 32.17 12.69
N ILE A 426 4.21 31.43 12.44
CA ILE A 426 5.20 31.77 11.44
C ILE A 426 5.00 30.81 10.28
N ASP A 427 4.70 31.36 9.11
CA ASP A 427 4.80 30.63 7.85
C ASP A 427 6.26 30.65 7.41
N LEU A 428 6.81 29.46 7.18
CA LEU A 428 8.23 29.29 6.93
C LEU A 428 8.50 29.35 5.43
N THR A 429 9.41 30.22 5.01
CA THR A 429 9.85 30.32 3.59
C THR A 429 10.42 29.00 3.08
N HIS A 430 11.08 28.26 3.98
CA HIS A 430 11.59 26.91 3.76
C HIS A 430 11.16 26.00 4.92
N CYS A 431 10.78 24.76 4.63
CA CYS A 431 10.23 23.88 5.67
C CYS A 431 11.26 23.59 6.77
N LEU A 432 10.83 23.66 8.03
CA LEU A 432 11.61 23.13 9.15
C LEU A 432 11.58 21.60 9.09
N LEU A 433 12.75 20.98 9.17
CA LEU A 433 12.88 19.53 9.22
C LEU A 433 12.71 19.07 10.68
N ALA A 434 11.81 18.13 10.91
CA ALA A 434 11.55 17.58 12.22
C ALA A 434 11.49 16.06 12.21
N GLU A 435 11.93 15.44 13.30
CA GLU A 435 11.75 14.03 13.58
C GLU A 435 10.43 13.83 14.34
N MET A 436 9.46 13.15 13.73
CA MET A 436 8.16 12.83 14.33
C MET A 436 8.10 11.39 14.81
N THR A 437 7.71 11.16 16.05
CA THR A 437 7.49 9.84 16.64
C THR A 437 6.09 9.74 17.23
N ILE A 438 5.39 8.63 16.99
CA ILE A 438 4.18 8.29 17.75
C ILE A 438 4.61 7.71 19.10
N THR A 439 4.27 8.40 20.19
CA THR A 439 4.65 8.00 21.56
C THR A 439 3.55 7.27 22.31
N MET A 440 2.31 7.46 21.88
CA MET A 440 1.13 6.82 22.44
C MET A 440 0.15 6.50 21.32
N PHE A 441 -0.47 5.32 21.38
CA PHE A 441 -1.52 4.88 20.47
C PHE A 441 -2.54 4.08 21.29
N LYS A 442 -3.83 4.45 21.23
CA LYS A 442 -4.91 3.88 22.06
C LYS A 442 -4.64 3.91 23.57
N GLY A 443 -4.05 5.01 24.07
CA GLY A 443 -3.71 5.14 25.49
C GLY A 443 -2.58 4.23 25.97
N ARG A 444 -1.92 3.47 25.08
CA ARG A 444 -0.74 2.66 25.40
C ARG A 444 0.51 3.37 24.90
N SER A 445 1.55 3.40 25.73
CA SER A 445 2.85 3.92 25.30
C SER A 445 3.48 2.93 24.31
N ILE A 446 3.89 3.45 23.15
CA ILE A 446 4.60 2.69 22.13
C ILE A 446 5.95 3.37 21.89
N ARG A 447 7.00 2.57 21.73
CA ARG A 447 8.31 3.06 21.31
C ARG A 447 8.45 2.82 19.81
N LEU A 448 8.17 3.85 19.04
CA LEU A 448 8.34 3.87 17.58
C LEU A 448 9.49 4.78 17.17
N GLY A 449 9.84 4.69 15.91
CA GLY A 449 10.89 5.47 15.29
C GLY A 449 10.54 6.92 15.09
N SER A 450 11.54 7.69 14.70
CA SER A 450 11.31 9.00 14.09
C SER A 450 11.09 8.85 12.60
N THR A 451 10.03 9.47 12.10
CA THR A 451 9.79 9.73 10.68
C THR A 451 10.17 11.18 10.40
N GLU A 452 10.97 11.42 9.36
CA GLU A 452 11.27 12.78 8.91
C GLU A 452 10.00 13.44 8.37
N VAL A 453 9.68 14.63 8.87
CA VAL A 453 8.52 15.42 8.46
C VAL A 453 8.92 16.87 8.15
N PHE A 454 8.13 17.50 7.28
CA PHE A 454 8.40 18.85 6.79
C PHE A 454 7.38 19.82 7.39
N VAL A 455 7.80 20.61 8.38
CA VAL A 455 6.97 21.59 9.06
C VAL A 455 6.89 22.87 8.20
N ARG A 456 5.68 23.22 7.77
CA ARG A 456 5.39 24.42 6.97
C ARG A 456 5.11 25.65 7.80
N ASN A 457 4.44 25.47 8.93
CA ASN A 457 4.23 26.55 9.88
C ASN A 457 4.25 26.04 11.31
N ILE A 458 4.64 26.93 12.22
CA ILE A 458 4.71 26.63 13.65
C ILE A 458 4.32 27.88 14.44
N GLY A 459 3.64 27.66 15.55
CA GLY A 459 3.25 28.67 16.53
C GLY A 459 3.16 28.05 17.92
N PRO A 460 2.89 28.84 18.96
CA PRO A 460 2.78 28.36 20.33
C PRO A 460 1.63 27.38 20.52
N GLY A 461 0.55 27.52 19.74
CA GLY A 461 -0.60 26.60 19.82
C GLY A 461 -0.44 25.31 19.03
N GLY A 462 0.58 25.17 18.18
CA GLY A 462 0.68 24.01 17.30
C GLY A 462 1.52 24.22 16.03
N LEU A 463 1.63 23.17 15.23
CA LEU A 463 2.35 23.20 13.95
C LEU A 463 1.52 22.62 12.80
N ARG A 464 1.96 22.88 11.57
CA ARG A 464 1.47 22.23 10.34
C ARG A 464 2.64 21.53 9.67
N PHE A 465 2.47 20.26 9.33
CA PHE A 465 3.52 19.48 8.68
C PHE A 465 3.00 18.61 7.54
N MET A 466 3.91 18.23 6.64
CA MET A 466 3.66 17.27 5.57
C MET A 466 4.41 15.96 5.82
N VAL A 467 3.78 14.85 5.43
CA VAL A 467 4.35 13.50 5.54
C VAL A 467 3.80 12.60 4.42
N GLY A 468 4.58 11.60 4.03
CA GLY A 468 4.19 10.62 3.01
C GLY A 468 3.30 9.48 3.50
N VAL A 469 3.00 9.44 4.80
CA VAL A 469 2.21 8.36 5.42
C VAL A 469 0.91 8.94 5.95
N LYS A 470 -0.22 8.35 5.56
CA LYS A 470 -1.51 8.70 6.13
C LYS A 470 -1.56 8.31 7.60
N LEU A 471 -1.58 9.32 8.46
CA LEU A 471 -1.78 9.21 9.91
C LEU A 471 -3.27 9.25 10.26
N PRO A 472 -3.68 8.58 11.34
CA PRO A 472 -5.03 8.68 11.84
C PRO A 472 -5.32 10.07 12.40
N VAL A 473 -6.56 10.52 12.25
CA VAL A 473 -7.04 11.74 12.90
C VAL A 473 -7.95 11.34 14.05
N ASN A 474 -7.33 11.00 15.18
CA ASN A 474 -8.01 10.70 16.44
C ASN A 474 -7.29 11.39 17.61
N SER A 475 -8.01 11.68 18.68
CA SER A 475 -7.48 12.30 19.91
C SER A 475 -6.52 11.40 20.70
N ASP A 476 -6.36 10.14 20.29
CA ASP A 476 -5.73 9.09 21.08
C ASP A 476 -4.28 8.80 20.63
N ILE A 477 -3.74 9.63 19.73
CA ILE A 477 -2.36 9.54 19.23
C ILE A 477 -1.57 10.77 19.67
N LEU A 478 -0.59 10.56 20.55
CA LEU A 478 0.34 11.60 20.96
C LEU A 478 1.59 11.57 20.10
N LEU A 479 1.76 12.62 19.28
CA LEU A 479 2.93 12.83 18.46
C LEU A 479 3.99 13.59 19.24
N LYS A 480 5.24 13.18 19.08
CA LYS A 480 6.43 13.88 19.55
C LYS A 480 7.22 14.36 18.34
N PHE A 481 7.48 15.65 18.26
CA PHE A 481 8.33 16.25 17.24
C PHE A 481 9.64 16.69 17.89
N LYS A 482 10.77 16.42 17.24
CA LYS A 482 12.07 16.99 17.59
C LYS A 482 12.57 17.82 16.42
N THR A 483 12.91 19.07 16.66
CA THR A 483 13.50 19.95 15.64
C THR A 483 14.53 20.87 16.26
N ARG A 484 15.45 21.38 15.45
CA ARG A 484 16.53 22.26 15.90
C ARG A 484 16.36 23.66 15.34
N MET A 485 16.28 24.64 16.24
CA MET A 485 16.20 26.06 15.90
C MET A 485 17.24 26.82 16.73
N ASP A 486 18.03 27.68 16.08
CA ASP A 486 19.08 28.50 16.72
C ASP A 486 20.02 27.70 17.67
N ASN A 487 20.53 26.56 17.19
CA ASN A 487 21.42 25.66 17.95
C ASN A 487 20.82 25.02 19.22
N GLN A 488 19.51 25.15 19.43
CA GLN A 488 18.77 24.49 20.52
C GLN A 488 17.83 23.43 19.96
N MET A 489 17.72 22.30 20.66
CA MET A 489 16.79 21.22 20.33
C MET A 489 15.46 21.46 21.04
N TYR A 490 14.38 21.47 20.27
CA TYR A 490 13.01 21.60 20.75
C TYR A 490 12.31 20.25 20.64
N VAL A 491 11.62 19.87 21.71
CA VAL A 491 10.82 18.65 21.78
C VAL A 491 9.37 19.05 22.03
N LEU A 492 8.52 18.82 21.04
CA LEU A 492 7.14 19.29 21.01
C LEU A 492 6.20 18.08 21.07
N TYR A 493 5.16 18.13 21.89
CA TYR A 493 4.16 17.07 22.00
C TYR A 493 2.80 17.60 21.56
N GLY A 494 2.03 16.83 20.79
CA GLY A 494 0.71 17.27 20.37
C GLY A 494 -0.15 16.21 19.70
N PHE A 495 -1.41 16.57 19.52
CA PHE A 495 -2.45 15.74 18.90
C PHE A 495 -2.82 16.30 17.53
N ILE A 496 -3.13 15.40 16.58
CA ILE A 496 -3.64 15.81 15.28
C ILE A 496 -5.07 16.35 15.44
N VAL A 497 -5.32 17.56 14.94
CA VAL A 497 -6.64 18.22 15.00
C VAL A 497 -7.36 18.28 13.66
N TRP A 498 -6.62 18.26 12.55
CA TRP A 498 -7.19 18.20 11.20
C TRP A 498 -6.15 17.65 10.22
N TYR A 499 -6.61 17.20 9.05
CA TYR A 499 -5.74 16.82 7.94
C TYR A 499 -6.29 17.30 6.60
N ASN A 500 -5.42 17.37 5.61
CA ASN A 500 -5.74 17.62 4.22
C ASN A 500 -4.89 16.72 3.31
N GLU A 501 -5.46 16.27 2.20
CA GLU A 501 -4.76 15.48 1.19
C GLU A 501 -4.26 16.45 0.10
N LEU A 502 -2.93 16.55 -0.07
CA LEU A 502 -2.33 17.45 -1.05
C LEU A 502 -2.14 16.78 -2.41
N ASP A 503 -1.81 15.49 -2.37
CA ASP A 503 -1.59 14.59 -3.50
C ASP A 503 -1.90 13.17 -3.00
N ASN A 504 -2.14 12.19 -3.89
CA ASN A 504 -2.53 10.81 -3.53
C ASN A 504 -1.59 10.16 -2.49
N ASP A 505 -0.34 10.64 -2.42
CA ASP A 505 0.72 10.10 -1.56
C ASP A 505 1.21 11.05 -0.47
N ILE A 506 0.74 12.31 -0.44
CA ILE A 506 1.27 13.36 0.43
C ILE A 506 0.14 14.00 1.23
N HIS A 507 0.30 13.95 2.55
CA HIS A 507 -0.71 14.37 3.51
C HIS A 507 -0.18 15.55 4.32
N GLU A 508 -1.04 16.54 4.57
CA GLU A 508 -0.78 17.68 5.43
C GLU A 508 -1.62 17.58 6.69
N TYR A 509 -1.01 17.80 7.85
CA TYR A 509 -1.65 17.68 9.16
C TYR A 509 -1.47 18.95 9.98
N GLY A 510 -2.52 19.31 10.72
CA GLY A 510 -2.45 20.28 11.80
C GLY A 510 -2.35 19.59 13.15
N VAL A 511 -1.39 20.02 13.96
CA VAL A 511 -1.18 19.52 15.33
C VAL A 511 -1.46 20.64 16.32
N GLN A 512 -2.17 20.31 17.40
CA GLN A 512 -2.29 21.15 18.58
C GLN A 512 -1.35 20.63 19.67
N PHE A 513 -0.52 21.50 20.22
CA PHE A 513 0.46 21.12 21.24
C PHE A 513 -0.17 20.95 22.62
N GLN A 514 0.48 20.12 23.45
CA GLN A 514 0.20 19.94 24.86
C GLN A 514 1.39 20.52 25.66
N TRP A 515 1.15 21.60 26.42
CA TRP A 515 2.20 22.38 27.10
C TRP A 515 1.95 22.60 28.59
N SER A 516 3.02 22.90 29.32
CA SER A 516 3.02 23.73 30.54
C SER A 516 3.30 25.21 30.21
N GLU A 517 2.91 26.17 31.08
CA GLU A 517 3.09 27.62 30.81
C GLU A 517 4.55 28.02 30.52
N GLN A 518 5.52 27.38 31.15
CA GLN A 518 6.94 27.71 31.03
C GLN A 518 7.56 27.28 29.67
N GLU A 519 7.14 26.15 29.12
CA GLU A 519 7.64 25.63 27.83
C GLU A 519 7.14 26.48 26.64
N ASN A 520 6.00 27.16 26.83
CA ASN A 520 5.40 28.01 25.82
C ASN A 520 6.22 29.30 25.58
N ASP A 521 6.75 29.92 26.64
CA ASP A 521 7.51 31.18 26.54
C ASP A 521 8.86 31.01 25.84
N GLU A 522 9.56 29.89 26.07
CA GLU A 522 10.81 29.57 25.38
C GLU A 522 10.61 29.39 23.87
N LEU A 523 9.56 28.66 23.48
CA LEU A 523 9.22 28.49 22.07
C LEU A 523 8.83 29.81 21.41
N VAL A 524 8.01 30.65 22.05
CA VAL A 524 7.60 31.95 21.50
C VAL A 524 8.81 32.84 21.20
N ASN A 525 9.79 32.89 22.11
CA ASN A 525 11.01 33.65 21.90
C ASN A 525 11.84 33.10 20.73
N ALA A 526 12.00 31.79 20.63
CA ALA A 526 12.71 31.13 19.54
C ALA A 526 12.04 31.40 18.19
N LEU A 527 10.71 31.34 18.14
CA LEU A 527 9.91 31.64 16.97
C LEU A 527 10.08 33.11 16.55
N HIS A 528 10.06 34.08 17.47
CA HIS A 528 10.33 35.48 17.12
C HIS A 528 11.71 35.70 16.48
N ILE A 529 12.73 35.03 16.99
CA ILE A 529 14.08 35.07 16.41
C ILE A 529 14.08 34.45 15.01
N LEU A 530 13.41 33.31 14.85
CA LEU A 530 13.27 32.62 13.57
C LEU A 530 12.55 33.48 12.52
N ASP A 531 11.42 34.11 12.86
CA ASP A 531 10.67 34.99 11.94
C ASP A 531 11.48 36.19 11.48
N THR A 532 12.30 36.73 12.39
CA THR A 532 13.19 37.86 12.07
C THR A 532 14.29 37.41 11.11
N ARG A 533 14.99 36.32 11.44
CA ARG A 533 16.15 35.85 10.66
C ARG A 533 15.77 35.26 9.30
N GLN A 534 14.59 34.66 9.15
CA GLN A 534 14.14 34.12 7.86
C GLN A 534 13.87 35.19 6.81
N ARG A 535 13.63 36.44 7.23
CA ARG A 535 13.49 37.60 6.32
C ARG A 535 14.83 38.03 5.74
N ASP A 536 15.94 37.70 6.43
CA ASP A 536 17.31 38.06 6.05
C ASP A 536 18.05 36.94 5.30
N GLY A 537 17.41 35.77 5.10
CA GLY A 537 18.00 34.61 4.42
C GLY A 537 17.68 33.29 5.13
N ILE A 538 18.52 32.25 4.95
CA ILE A 538 18.38 30.99 5.69
C ILE A 538 19.01 31.17 7.08
N PRO A 539 18.24 31.06 8.18
CA PRO A 539 18.79 31.14 9.53
C PRO A 539 19.93 30.12 9.74
N PRO A 540 21.13 30.55 10.14
CA PRO A 540 22.22 29.62 10.43
C PRO A 540 21.84 28.69 11.58
N GLN A 541 22.33 27.45 11.54
CA GLN A 541 22.18 26.46 12.63
C GLN A 541 20.72 26.05 12.94
N THR A 542 19.81 26.26 11.99
CA THR A 542 18.42 25.78 12.03
C THR A 542 18.26 24.65 11.01
N GLN A 543 17.57 23.57 11.38
CA GLN A 543 17.31 22.44 10.47
C GLN A 543 16.24 22.81 9.43
N ILE A 544 16.67 23.45 8.35
CA ILE A 544 15.81 23.90 7.26
C ILE A 544 16.05 23.03 6.03
N TYR A 545 14.96 22.58 5.41
CA TYR A 545 15.00 21.89 4.13
C TYR A 545 14.88 22.89 2.97
N VAL A 546 15.89 22.92 2.11
CA VAL A 546 15.94 23.78 0.92
C VAL A 546 15.75 22.90 -0.31
N GLY A 547 14.55 22.92 -0.89
CA GLY A 547 14.14 22.10 -2.03
C GLY A 547 12.62 21.97 -2.09
N ASP A 548 12.10 21.17 -3.02
CA ASP A 548 10.68 20.81 -3.05
C ASP A 548 10.40 19.69 -2.04
N PRO A 549 9.71 19.97 -0.92
CA PRO A 549 9.42 18.97 0.09
C PRO A 549 8.53 17.85 -0.44
N MET A 550 7.68 18.10 -1.44
CA MET A 550 6.83 17.07 -2.03
C MET A 550 7.65 16.04 -2.82
N LEU A 551 8.62 16.52 -3.60
CA LEU A 551 9.55 15.65 -4.32
C LEU A 551 10.38 14.80 -3.35
N ARG A 552 10.87 15.40 -2.26
CA ARG A 552 11.62 14.68 -1.22
C ARG A 552 10.80 13.62 -0.52
N ILE A 553 9.53 13.90 -0.20
CA ILE A 553 8.61 12.91 0.38
C ILE A 553 8.43 11.73 -0.58
N LYS A 554 8.30 11.98 -1.88
CA LYS A 554 8.22 10.93 -2.91
C LYS A 554 9.51 10.11 -3.01
N GLU A 555 10.68 10.75 -2.93
CA GLU A 555 11.98 10.05 -2.88
C GLU A 555 12.14 9.19 -1.62
N LEU A 556 11.80 9.74 -0.46
CA LEU A 556 11.83 9.01 0.81
C LEU A 556 10.88 7.80 0.80
N LYS A 557 9.79 7.87 0.04
CA LYS A 557 8.89 6.73 -0.24
C LYS A 557 9.45 5.69 -1.20
N LYS A 558 10.39 6.06 -2.09
CA LYS A 558 11.07 5.12 -3.01
C LYS A 558 12.26 4.41 -2.35
N ILE A 559 12.83 5.01 -1.30
CA ILE A 559 13.99 4.50 -0.55
C ILE A 559 13.56 3.70 0.71
N ASN A 560 12.34 3.93 1.19
CA ASN A 560 11.67 3.14 2.23
C ASN A 560 10.73 2.11 1.62
#